data_AF-A0A3A8UHC7-F1
#
_entry.id   AF-A0A3A8UHC7-F1
#
_cell.length_a   1.000
_cell.length_b   1.000
_cell.length_c   1.000
_cell.angle_alpha   90.00
_cell.angle_beta   90.00
_cell.angle_gamma   90.00
#
_symmetry.space_group_name_H-M   'P 1'
#
loop_
_entity.id
_entity.type
_entity.pdbx_description
1 polymer ?
#
loop_
_entity_poly.entity_id
_entity_poly.type
_entity_poly.pdbx_seq_one_letter_code
_entity_poly.pdbx_strand_id
1 'polypeptide(L)' 'MRTSAPIQLIIHPPGTKEGQRELSNAVANVHADIAGQYIQNLDCPAGQKAELMDAILKGLRDC' A
#
# COMPACT_ATOMS: atom_id res chain seq x y z
N MET A 1 26.88 10.52 -6.08
CA MET A 1 26.56 9.30 -6.85
C MET A 1 26.91 8.08 -5.99
N ARG A 2 26.08 7.04 -5.92
CA ARG A 2 26.43 5.81 -5.17
C ARG A 2 27.66 5.16 -5.81
N THR A 3 28.67 4.85 -5.01
CA THR A 3 29.96 4.26 -5.41
C THR A 3 30.05 2.75 -5.17
N SER A 4 28.96 2.12 -4.72
CA SER A 4 28.90 0.68 -4.40
C SER A 4 28.59 -0.19 -5.61
N ALA A 5 29.24 -1.35 -5.71
CA ALA A 5 28.92 -2.37 -6.71
C ALA A 5 27.42 -2.76 -6.69
N PRO A 6 26.80 -3.09 -7.84
CA PRO A 6 25.41 -3.54 -7.89
C PRO A 6 25.19 -4.79 -7.03
N ILE A 7 24.13 -4.78 -6.23
CA ILE A 7 23.70 -5.96 -5.47
C ILE A 7 22.87 -6.84 -6.40
N GLN A 8 23.26 -8.09 -6.57
CA GLN A 8 22.45 -9.08 -7.28
C GLN A 8 21.31 -9.54 -6.36
N LEU A 9 20.07 -9.32 -6.79
CA LEU A 9 18.87 -9.77 -6.09
C LEU A 9 18.14 -10.79 -6.96
N ILE A 10 17.90 -11.98 -6.43
CA ILE A 10 17.07 -13.02 -7.06
C ILE A 10 15.82 -13.19 -6.21
N ILE A 11 14.65 -13.03 -6.82
CA ILE A 11 13.34 -13.13 -6.15
C ILE A 11 12.64 -14.41 -6.61
N HIS A 12 12.22 -15.24 -5.66
CA HIS A 12 11.41 -16.43 -5.91
C HIS A 12 9.98 -16.20 -5.41
N PRO A 13 9.01 -15.93 -6.30
CA PRO A 13 7.63 -15.72 -5.88
C PRO A 13 6.95 -17.04 -5.47
N PRO A 14 5.84 -16.98 -4.70
CA PRO A 14 5.09 -18.17 -4.33
C PRO A 14 4.58 -18.93 -5.58
N GLY A 15 4.78 -20.25 -5.61
CA GLY A 15 4.33 -21.10 -6.71
C GLY A 15 2.89 -21.63 -6.57
N THR A 16 2.27 -21.47 -5.41
CA THR A 16 0.94 -22.01 -5.10
C THR A 16 -0.13 -20.92 -5.13
N LYS A 17 -1.39 -21.30 -5.39
CA LYS A 17 -2.52 -20.37 -5.34
C LYS A 17 -2.70 -19.76 -3.95
N GLU A 18 -2.49 -20.55 -2.90
CA GLU A 18 -2.56 -20.08 -1.51
C GLU A 18 -1.47 -19.05 -1.21
N GLY A 19 -0.22 -19.33 -1.59
CA GLY A 19 0.88 -18.40 -1.38
C GLY A 19 0.71 -17.11 -2.19
N GLN A 20 0.12 -17.18 -3.39
CA GLN A 20 -0.25 -15.99 -4.17
C GLN A 20 -1.36 -15.17 -3.48
N ARG A 21 -2.34 -15.83 -2.84
CA ARG A 21 -3.38 -15.16 -2.05
C ARG A 21 -2.78 -14.46 -0.83
N GLU A 22 -1.88 -15.13 -0.11
CA GLU A 22 -1.18 -14.56 1.04
C GLU A 22 -0.33 -13.35 0.65
N LEU A 23 0.43 -13.46 -0.44
CA LEU A 23 1.20 -12.34 -0.98
C LEU A 23 0.29 -11.17 -1.37
N SER A 24 -0.82 -11.43 -2.06
CA SER A 24 -1.79 -10.39 -2.43
C SER A 24 -2.33 -9.67 -1.20
N ASN A 25 -2.70 -10.39 -0.15
CA ASN A 25 -3.17 -9.81 1.11
C ASN A 25 -2.08 -8.98 1.79
N ALA A 26 -0.84 -9.47 1.83
CA ALA A 26 0.28 -8.73 2.41
C ALA A 26 0.56 -7.43 1.65
N VAL A 27 0.54 -7.48 0.32
CA VAL A 27 0.70 -6.30 -0.55
C VAL A 27 -0.43 -5.30 -0.30
N ALA A 28 -1.68 -5.76 -0.23
CA ALA A 28 -2.83 -4.90 0.06
C ALA A 28 -2.68 -4.18 1.42
N ASN A 29 -2.22 -4.88 2.45
CA ASN A 29 -1.97 -4.28 3.77
C ASN A 29 -0.88 -3.21 3.71
N VAL A 30 0.25 -3.47 3.04
CA VAL A 30 1.32 -2.48 2.88
C VAL A 30 0.81 -1.24 2.14
N HIS A 31 0.02 -1.41 1.08
CA HIS A 31 -0.58 -0.29 0.37
C HIS A 31 -1.55 0.50 1.25
N ALA A 32 -2.38 -0.18 2.05
CA ALA A 32 -3.29 0.48 2.99
C ALA A 32 -2.54 1.30 4.04
N ASP A 33 -1.45 0.77 4.59
CA ASP A 33 -0.59 1.47 5.56
C ASP A 33 0.02 2.73 4.96
N ILE A 34 0.59 2.63 3.74
CA ILE A 34 1.17 3.77 3.04
C ILE A 34 0.11 4.83 2.75
N ALA A 35 -1.07 4.44 2.25
CA ALA A 35 -2.16 5.36 1.98
C ALA A 35 -2.64 6.06 3.27
N GLY A 36 -2.77 5.31 4.37
CA GLY A 36 -3.11 5.84 5.69
C GLY A 36 -2.08 6.85 6.18
N GLN A 37 -0.79 6.53 6.11
CA GLN A 37 0.30 7.44 6.47
C GLN A 37 0.29 8.71 5.61
N TYR A 38 0.05 8.58 4.31
CA TYR A 38 -0.05 9.73 3.42
C TYR A 38 -1.18 10.67 3.84
N ILE A 39 -2.39 10.13 4.09
CA ILE A 39 -3.55 10.91 4.54
C ILE A 39 -3.28 11.59 5.89
N GLN A 40 -2.65 10.89 6.83
CA GLN A 40 -2.28 11.44 8.14
C GLN A 40 -1.31 12.62 8.02
N ASN A 41 -0.41 12.60 7.04
CA ASN A 41 0.58 13.65 6.82
C ASN A 41 0.06 14.84 5.99
N LEU A 42 -1.18 14.81 5.50
CA LEU A 42 -1.78 15.95 4.81
C LEU A 42 -1.91 17.15 5.76
N ASP A 43 -1.58 18.34 5.26
CA ASP A 43 -1.74 19.60 5.98
C ASP A 43 -3.20 20.07 5.91
N CYS A 44 -4.08 19.35 6.61
CA CYS A 44 -5.50 19.66 6.69
C CYS A 44 -6.09 19.24 8.05
N PRO A 45 -7.24 19.84 8.46
CA PRO A 45 -7.93 19.47 9.68
C PRO A 45 -8.34 17.99 9.70
N ALA A 46 -8.42 17.39 10.89
CA ALA A 46 -8.79 15.99 11.05
C ALA A 46 -10.15 15.62 10.43
N GLY A 47 -11.11 16.55 10.44
CA GLY A 47 -12.41 16.35 9.79
C GLY A 47 -12.30 16.12 8.28
N GLN A 48 -11.47 16.91 7.59
CA GLN A 48 -11.25 16.75 6.15
C GLN A 48 -10.51 15.45 5.82
N LYS A 49 -9.61 14.98 6.70
CA LYS A 49 -8.97 13.66 6.56
C LYS A 49 -9.99 12.53 6.65
N ALA A 50 -10.95 12.63 7.58
CA ALA A 50 -12.03 11.65 7.70
C ALA A 50 -12.95 11.64 6.47
N GLU A 51 -13.37 12.83 6.01
CA GLU A 51 -14.19 12.98 4.79
C GLU A 51 -13.48 12.40 3.55
N LEU A 52 -12.18 12.64 3.41
CA LEU A 52 -11.37 12.06 2.34
C LEU A 52 -11.33 10.53 2.41
N MET A 53 -11.12 9.97 3.61
CA MET A 53 -11.13 8.52 3.81
C MET A 53 -12.49 7.91 3.43
N ASP A 54 -13.58 8.53 3.86
CA ASP A 54 -14.94 8.08 3.51
C ASP A 54 -15.19 8.15 2.01
N ALA A 55 -14.72 9.20 1.33
CA ALA A 55 -14.83 9.34 -0.12
C ALA A 55 -14.06 8.23 -0.87
N ILE A 56 -12.84 7.89 -0.42
CA ILE A 56 -12.04 6.78 -0.96
C ILE A 56 -12.79 5.45 -0.78
N LEU A 57 -13.27 5.17 0.43
CA LEU A 57 -14.01 3.94 0.74
C LEU A 57 -15.33 3.84 -0.04
N LYS A 58 -15.97 4.97 -0.34
CA LYS A 58 -17.14 5.01 -1.21
C LYS A 58 -16.76 4.67 -2.66
N GLY A 59 -15.73 5.32 -3.21
CA GLY A 59 -15.27 5.04 -4.58
C GLY A 59 -14.89 3.57 -4.80
N LEU A 60 -14.30 2.91 -3.81
CA LEU A 60 -13.98 1.48 -3.87
C LEU A 60 -15.21 0.56 -3.84
N ARG A 61 -16.32 1.00 -3.24
CA ARG A 61 -17.59 0.25 -3.21
C ARG A 61 -18.40 0.41 -4.49
N ASP A 62 -18.17 1.50 -5.21
CA ASP A 62 -18.90 1.86 -6.42
C ASP A 62 -18.22 1.32 -7.72
N CYS A 63 -17.13 0.54 -7.57
CA CYS A 63 -16.41 -0.15 -8.65
C CYS A 63 -16.86 -1.61 -8.80
#